data_AF-A0A6I5RTC1-F1
#
_entry.id   AF-A0A6I5RTC1-F1
#
_cell.length_a   1.000
_cell.length_b   1.000
_cell.length_c   1.000
_cell.angle_alpha   90.00
_cell.angle_beta   90.00
_cell.angle_gamma   90.00
#
_symmetry.space_group_name_H-M   'P 1'
#
loop_
_entity.id
_entity.type
_entity.pdbx_description
1 polymer ?
#
loop_
_entity_poly.entity_id
_entity_poly.type
_entity_poly.pdbx_seq_one_letter_code
_entity_poly.pdbx_strand_id
1 'polypeptide(L)'
;MSVIIALAALALLMLAAYRGYSVILFAPIAALGAVLLTDPSAVAPAFTGVFMEKMVGFIKLYFPVFLLGAVFGKLIELSGFSRSIVAAAIRVLGTRQAMLVIVLVCALLTYGGVSLFVVVFAVYPFAAEMFRQSNIPKRLIPATIALGAFSFTMDALPGTPQIQNIIPSTFFNTTAWAAPWLGLIGTVFVFCTGMLYLQRQRNKAQRAGEGYGTDLRNEPETATDLRLPR
;
A
#
# COMPACT_ATOMS: atom_id res chain seq x y z
N MET A 1 -14.94 -8.77 -31.11
CA MET A 1 -15.14 -7.30 -31.02
C MET A 1 -15.21 -6.82 -29.58
N SER A 2 -16.17 -7.29 -28.77
CA SER A 2 -16.41 -6.77 -27.40
C SER A 2 -15.22 -6.90 -26.43
N VAL A 3 -14.46 -8.01 -26.50
CA VAL A 3 -13.25 -8.20 -25.67
C VAL A 3 -12.16 -7.18 -26.01
N ILE A 4 -11.94 -6.89 -27.30
CA ILE A 4 -10.95 -5.91 -27.75
C ILE A 4 -11.34 -4.51 -27.27
N ILE A 5 -12.62 -4.18 -27.37
CA ILE A 5 -13.17 -2.89 -26.88
C ILE A 5 -12.96 -2.76 -25.37
N ALA A 6 -13.24 -3.82 -24.60
CA ALA A 6 -13.02 -3.83 -23.16
C ALA A 6 -11.53 -3.66 -22.80
N LEU A 7 -10.63 -4.35 -23.51
CA LEU A 7 -9.18 -4.19 -23.33
C LEU A 7 -8.71 -2.78 -23.69
N ALA A 8 -9.24 -2.18 -24.75
CA ALA A 8 -8.92 -0.81 -25.14
C ALA A 8 -9.39 0.21 -24.09
N ALA A 9 -10.60 0.04 -23.55
CA ALA A 9 -11.11 0.87 -22.46
C ALA A 9 -10.28 0.73 -21.18
N LEU A 10 -9.84 -0.50 -20.84
CA LEU A 10 -8.93 -0.72 -19.72
C LEU A 10 -7.58 -0.03 -19.96
N ALA A 11 -7.01 -0.15 -21.16
CA ALA A 11 -5.75 0.50 -21.52
C ALA A 11 -5.87 2.04 -21.44
N LEU A 12 -6.99 2.61 -21.90
CA LEU A 12 -7.30 4.04 -21.77
C LEU A 12 -7.37 4.47 -20.30
N LEU A 13 -8.06 3.70 -19.45
CA LEU A 13 -8.15 3.97 -18.01
C LEU A 13 -6.78 3.93 -17.35
N MET A 14 -5.96 2.92 -17.67
CA MET A 14 -4.59 2.82 -17.15
C MET A 14 -3.74 4.02 -17.58
N LEU A 15 -3.80 4.41 -18.85
CA LEU A 15 -3.08 5.57 -19.37
C LEU A 15 -3.50 6.86 -18.66
N ALA A 16 -4.80 7.05 -18.44
CA ALA A 16 -5.33 8.20 -17.71
C ALA A 16 -4.83 8.21 -16.25
N ALA A 17 -4.86 7.06 -15.57
CA ALA A 17 -4.37 6.91 -14.20
C ALA A 17 -2.88 7.25 -14.08
N TYR A 18 -2.03 6.76 -14.99
CA TYR A 18 -0.60 7.09 -15.00
C TYR A 18 -0.30 8.55 -15.30
N ARG A 19 -1.19 9.26 -16.00
CA ARG A 19 -1.09 10.71 -16.23
C ARG A 19 -1.64 11.56 -15.07
N GLY A 20 -2.07 10.92 -13.96
CA GLY A 20 -2.57 11.61 -12.77
C GLY A 20 -4.01 12.09 -12.87
N TYR A 21 -4.77 11.65 -13.88
CA TYR A 21 -6.20 11.91 -13.93
C TYR A 21 -6.94 11.10 -12.87
N SER A 22 -8.02 11.68 -12.33
CA SER A 22 -8.84 11.02 -11.31
C SER A 22 -9.45 9.73 -11.85
N VAL A 23 -9.09 8.59 -11.25
CA VAL A 23 -9.66 7.28 -11.58
C VAL A 23 -11.17 7.25 -11.30
N ILE A 24 -11.64 7.99 -10.29
CA ILE A 24 -13.07 8.10 -9.97
C ILE A 24 -13.85 8.70 -11.15
N LEU A 25 -13.25 9.66 -11.86
CA LEU A 25 -13.87 10.29 -13.02
C LEU A 25 -13.69 9.45 -14.29
N PHE A 26 -12.49 8.94 -14.53
CA PHE A 26 -12.16 8.26 -15.79
C PHE A 26 -12.65 6.81 -15.86
N ALA A 27 -12.83 6.12 -14.73
CA ALA A 27 -13.38 4.76 -14.72
C ALA A 27 -14.78 4.68 -15.36
N PRO A 28 -15.78 5.49 -14.95
CA PRO A 28 -17.08 5.48 -15.61
C PRO A 28 -17.00 5.95 -17.06
N ILE A 29 -16.17 6.94 -17.38
CA ILE A 29 -16.00 7.41 -18.77
C ILE A 29 -15.47 6.30 -19.67
N ALA A 30 -14.44 5.58 -19.23
CA ALA A 30 -13.87 4.47 -19.99
C ALA A 30 -14.85 3.30 -20.13
N ALA A 31 -15.56 2.96 -19.04
CA ALA A 31 -16.56 1.89 -19.04
C ALA A 31 -17.75 2.22 -19.96
N LEU A 32 -18.30 3.43 -19.88
CA LEU A 32 -19.39 3.87 -20.75
C LEU A 32 -18.93 4.05 -22.20
N GLY A 33 -17.67 4.45 -22.42
CA GLY A 33 -17.06 4.47 -23.75
C GLY A 33 -17.00 3.06 -24.37
N ALA A 34 -16.68 2.04 -23.58
CA ALA A 34 -16.76 0.65 -24.05
C ALA A 34 -18.20 0.26 -24.41
N VAL A 35 -19.17 0.59 -23.56
CA VAL A 35 -20.59 0.32 -23.81
C VAL A 35 -21.05 1.02 -25.09
N LEU A 36 -20.69 2.28 -25.29
CA LEU A 36 -21.02 3.06 -26.48
C LEU A 36 -20.54 2.38 -27.77
N LEU A 37 -19.35 1.78 -27.75
CA LEU A 37 -18.78 1.10 -28.91
C LEU A 37 -19.38 -0.30 -29.15
N THR A 38 -20.02 -0.90 -28.15
CA THR A 38 -20.68 -2.22 -28.28
C THR A 38 -22.18 -2.12 -28.52
N ASP A 39 -22.88 -1.25 -27.80
CA ASP A 39 -24.32 -1.00 -27.88
C ASP A 39 -24.60 0.44 -27.38
N PRO A 40 -24.70 1.41 -28.30
CA PRO A 40 -24.97 2.80 -27.96
C PRO A 40 -26.26 3.01 -27.14
N SER A 41 -27.28 2.18 -27.39
CA SER A 41 -28.58 2.31 -26.70
C SER A 41 -28.50 1.92 -25.22
N ALA A 42 -27.52 1.08 -24.87
CA ALA A 42 -27.31 0.59 -23.51
C ALA A 42 -26.51 1.54 -22.62
N VAL A 43 -25.96 2.65 -23.13
CA VAL A 43 -25.09 3.56 -22.33
C VAL A 43 -25.82 4.13 -21.11
N ALA A 44 -27.01 4.71 -21.31
CA ALA A 44 -27.78 5.28 -20.21
C ALA A 44 -28.25 4.20 -19.21
N PRO A 45 -28.84 3.07 -19.65
CA PRO A 45 -29.16 1.95 -18.76
C PRO A 45 -27.95 1.37 -18.02
N ALA A 46 -26.79 1.26 -18.66
CA ALA A 46 -25.57 0.76 -18.04
C ALA A 46 -25.06 1.73 -16.95
N PHE A 47 -25.19 3.04 -17.17
CA PHE A 47 -24.82 4.01 -16.16
C PHE A 47 -25.75 3.94 -14.94
N THR A 48 -27.07 4.04 -15.14
CA THR A 48 -28.03 4.15 -14.03
C THR A 48 -28.32 2.80 -13.36
N GLY A 49 -28.50 1.74 -14.15
CA GLY A 49 -28.93 0.42 -13.66
C GLY A 49 -27.78 -0.54 -13.32
N VAL A 50 -26.54 -0.27 -13.76
CA VAL A 50 -25.40 -1.13 -13.42
C VAL A 50 -24.35 -0.37 -12.62
N PHE A 51 -23.77 0.68 -13.20
CA PHE A 51 -22.68 1.40 -12.55
C PHE A 51 -23.13 2.07 -11.24
N MET A 52 -24.21 2.85 -11.27
CA MET A 52 -24.70 3.56 -10.09
C MET A 52 -25.18 2.61 -9.00
N GLU A 53 -25.90 1.54 -9.33
CA GLU A 53 -26.33 0.55 -8.34
C GLU A 53 -25.14 -0.14 -7.66
N LYS A 54 -24.14 -0.58 -8.44
CA LYS A 54 -22.92 -1.20 -7.89
C LYS A 54 -22.09 -0.22 -7.07
N MET A 55 -21.99 1.03 -7.51
CA MET A 55 -21.30 2.09 -6.77
C MET A 55 -21.98 2.36 -5.43
N VAL A 56 -23.30 2.51 -5.40
CA VAL A 56 -24.06 2.72 -4.15
C VAL A 56 -23.92 1.52 -3.23
N GLY A 57 -24.03 0.30 -3.76
CA GLY A 57 -23.83 -0.93 -2.98
C GLY A 57 -22.43 -0.98 -2.34
N PHE A 58 -21.39 -0.64 -3.11
CA PHE A 58 -20.02 -0.56 -2.61
C PHE A 58 -19.86 0.47 -1.50
N ILE A 59 -20.35 1.70 -1.71
CA ILE A 59 -20.29 2.76 -0.69
C ILE A 59 -21.04 2.30 0.57
N LYS A 60 -22.25 1.79 0.44
CA LYS A 60 -23.04 1.33 1.58
C LYS A 60 -22.33 0.26 2.41
N LEU A 61 -21.67 -0.70 1.76
CA LEU A 61 -21.00 -1.82 2.43
C LEU A 61 -19.67 -1.40 3.08
N TYR A 62 -18.86 -0.60 2.40
CA TYR A 62 -17.47 -0.37 2.81
C TYR A 62 -17.21 1.02 3.43
N PHE A 63 -18.13 1.98 3.28
CA PHE A 63 -17.95 3.33 3.83
C PHE A 63 -17.66 3.34 5.34
N PRO A 64 -18.37 2.59 6.21
CA PRO A 64 -18.07 2.59 7.64
C PRO A 64 -16.65 2.11 7.95
N VAL A 65 -16.22 1.02 7.30
CA VAL A 65 -14.88 0.46 7.48
C VAL A 65 -13.81 1.44 6.99
N PHE A 66 -14.02 2.09 5.84
CA PHE A 66 -13.07 3.05 5.30
C PHE A 66 -12.99 4.33 6.14
N LEU A 67 -14.13 4.85 6.60
CA LEU A 67 -14.19 6.02 7.47
C LEU A 67 -13.47 5.74 8.80
N LEU A 68 -13.80 4.62 9.45
CA LEU A 68 -13.17 4.23 10.72
C LEU A 68 -11.67 3.96 10.53
N GLY A 69 -11.27 3.27 9.46
CA GLY A 69 -9.86 3.04 9.12
C GLY A 69 -9.10 4.34 8.82
N ALA A 70 -9.72 5.32 8.16
CA ALA A 70 -9.13 6.63 7.91
C ALA A 70 -8.98 7.46 9.19
N VAL A 71 -10.00 7.48 10.05
CA VAL A 71 -9.96 8.15 11.36
C VAL A 71 -8.89 7.50 12.24
N PHE A 72 -8.87 6.16 12.34
CA PHE A 72 -7.85 5.42 13.10
C PHE A 72 -6.45 5.72 12.57
N GLY A 73 -6.25 5.66 11.24
CA GLY A 73 -4.98 6.04 10.62
C GLY A 73 -4.55 7.46 10.99
N LYS A 74 -5.46 8.43 10.96
CA LYS A 74 -5.17 9.81 11.34
C LYS A 74 -4.86 9.97 12.82
N LEU A 75 -5.56 9.23 13.70
CA LEU A 75 -5.28 9.22 15.14
C LEU A 75 -3.91 8.61 15.46
N ILE A 76 -3.49 7.56 14.75
CA ILE A 76 -2.15 6.98 14.91
C ILE A 76 -1.06 7.96 14.44
N GLU A 77 -1.33 8.70 13.35
CA GLU A 77 -0.44 9.77 12.88
C GLU A 77 -0.31 10.89 13.92
N LEU A 78 -1.43 11.38 14.45
CA LEU A 78 -1.47 12.50 15.40
C LEU A 78 -1.00 12.14 16.82
N SER A 79 -1.23 10.92 17.28
CA SER A 79 -0.86 10.47 18.63
C SER A 79 0.65 10.29 18.84
N GLY A 80 1.44 10.26 17.76
CA GLY A 80 2.86 9.97 17.82
C GLY A 80 3.18 8.52 18.21
N PHE A 81 2.20 7.61 18.30
CA PHE A 81 2.42 6.18 18.61
C PHE A 81 3.34 5.48 17.61
N SER A 82 3.32 5.91 16.35
CA SER A 82 4.28 5.45 15.33
C SER A 82 5.74 5.63 15.79
N ARG A 83 6.05 6.73 16.51
CA ARG A 83 7.38 6.99 17.08
C ARG A 83 7.78 5.93 18.10
N SER A 84 6.90 5.66 19.06
CA SER A 84 7.16 4.70 20.14
C SER A 84 7.36 3.28 19.61
N ILE A 85 6.55 2.87 18.63
CA ILE A 85 6.66 1.56 17.97
C ILE A 85 8.00 1.44 17.24
N VAL A 86 8.37 2.47 16.45
CA VAL A 86 9.66 2.49 15.74
C VAL A 86 10.83 2.47 16.73
N ALA A 87 10.81 3.31 17.77
CA ALA A 87 11.88 3.36 18.77
C ALA A 87 12.02 2.06 19.58
N ALA A 88 10.90 1.37 19.84
CA ALA A 88 10.92 0.04 20.45
C ALA A 88 11.53 -1.00 19.48
N ALA A 89 11.13 -0.99 18.22
CA ALA A 89 11.65 -1.91 17.22
C ALA A 89 13.17 -1.71 16.99
N ILE A 90 13.65 -0.46 16.96
CA ILE A 90 15.09 -0.15 16.88
C ILE A 90 15.84 -0.69 18.11
N ARG A 91 15.30 -0.52 19.33
CA ARG A 91 15.94 -1.03 20.55
C ARG A 91 16.09 -2.56 20.56
N VAL A 92 15.13 -3.27 19.96
CA VAL A 92 15.15 -4.74 19.92
C VAL A 92 16.03 -5.27 18.78
N LEU A 93 15.95 -4.67 17.60
CA LEU A 93 16.54 -5.22 16.36
C LEU A 93 17.87 -4.55 15.96
N GLY A 94 18.15 -3.38 16.53
CA GLY A 94 19.32 -2.56 16.24
C GLY A 94 19.21 -1.77 14.92
N THR A 95 19.95 -0.66 14.86
CA THR A 95 20.01 0.25 13.69
C THR A 95 20.58 -0.43 12.44
N ARG A 96 21.43 -1.47 12.60
CA ARG A 96 22.04 -2.24 11.50
C ARG A 96 21.01 -2.92 10.57
N GLN A 97 19.81 -3.17 11.09
CA GLN A 97 18.71 -3.85 10.40
C GLN A 97 17.59 -2.88 9.97
N ALA A 98 17.92 -1.62 9.64
CA ALA A 98 16.96 -0.57 9.27
C ALA A 98 15.84 -1.01 8.30
N MET A 99 16.17 -1.76 7.23
CA MET A 99 15.15 -2.25 6.28
C MET A 99 14.16 -3.22 6.93
N LEU A 100 14.66 -4.16 7.74
CA LEU A 100 13.83 -5.14 8.43
C LEU A 100 12.92 -4.46 9.46
N VAL A 101 13.46 -3.49 10.22
CA VAL A 101 12.69 -2.71 11.20
C VAL A 101 11.51 -2.02 10.50
N ILE A 102 11.74 -1.35 9.37
CA ILE A 102 10.66 -0.68 8.61
C ILE A 102 9.63 -1.68 8.13
N VAL A 103 10.06 -2.80 7.54
CA VAL A 103 9.16 -3.83 7.04
C VAL A 103 8.25 -4.37 8.14
N LEU A 104 8.82 -4.66 9.32
CA LEU A 104 8.05 -5.16 10.46
C LEU A 104 7.11 -4.11 11.06
N VAL A 105 7.53 -2.84 11.13
CA VAL A 105 6.65 -1.75 11.60
C VAL A 105 5.49 -1.55 10.63
N CYS A 106 5.76 -1.49 9.33
CA CYS A 106 4.70 -1.42 8.32
C CYS A 106 3.76 -2.62 8.42
N ALA A 107 4.30 -3.82 8.61
CA ALA A 107 3.51 -5.04 8.75
C ALA A 107 2.62 -4.99 10.00
N LEU A 108 3.14 -4.53 11.13
CA LEU A 108 2.38 -4.38 12.37
C LEU A 108 1.25 -3.36 12.22
N LEU A 109 1.53 -2.20 11.61
CA LEU A 109 0.53 -1.15 11.41
C LEU A 109 -0.58 -1.61 10.45
N THR A 110 -0.20 -2.22 9.32
CA THR A 110 -1.18 -2.73 8.34
C THR A 110 -1.98 -3.91 8.89
N TYR A 111 -1.33 -4.83 9.61
CA TYR A 111 -2.06 -5.92 10.28
C TYR A 111 -3.00 -5.39 11.36
N GLY A 112 -2.59 -4.33 12.07
CA GLY A 112 -3.42 -3.60 13.04
C GLY A 112 -4.57 -2.78 12.43
N GLY A 113 -4.77 -2.82 11.10
CA GLY A 113 -5.86 -2.13 10.42
C GLY A 113 -5.61 -0.68 10.06
N VAL A 114 -4.37 -0.20 10.20
CA VAL A 114 -3.99 1.08 9.60
C VAL A 114 -4.04 0.92 8.07
N SER A 115 -4.67 1.89 7.41
CA SER A 115 -4.71 1.94 5.95
C SER A 115 -3.31 1.99 5.36
N LEU A 116 -3.08 1.16 4.35
CA LEU A 116 -1.82 1.06 3.60
C LEU A 116 -1.32 2.46 3.14
N PHE A 117 -2.25 3.33 2.73
CA PHE A 117 -1.94 4.70 2.29
C PHE A 117 -1.45 5.59 3.43
N VAL A 118 -2.02 5.44 4.62
CA VAL A 118 -1.62 6.20 5.81
C VAL A 118 -0.25 5.74 6.33
N VAL A 119 0.02 4.42 6.26
CA VAL A 119 1.30 3.84 6.69
C VAL A 119 2.48 4.49 5.97
N VAL A 120 2.35 4.81 4.68
CA VAL A 120 3.42 5.48 3.93
C VAL A 120 3.80 6.81 4.57
N PHE A 121 2.83 7.68 4.86
CA PHE A 121 3.10 8.99 5.46
C PHE A 121 3.57 8.87 6.90
N ALA A 122 3.01 7.95 7.67
CA ALA A 122 3.39 7.74 9.06
C ALA A 122 4.81 7.19 9.20
N VAL A 123 5.23 6.27 8.32
CA VAL A 123 6.53 5.56 8.45
C VAL A 123 7.66 6.27 7.71
N TYR A 124 7.37 7.03 6.66
CA TYR A 124 8.39 7.64 5.80
C TYR A 124 9.43 8.51 6.55
N PRO A 125 9.06 9.44 7.46
CA PRO A 125 10.05 10.24 8.19
C PRO A 125 11.05 9.39 9.01
N PHE A 126 10.57 8.29 9.59
CA PHE A 126 11.42 7.36 10.33
C PHE A 126 12.33 6.55 9.42
N ALA A 127 11.78 6.09 8.28
CA ALA A 127 12.54 5.34 7.30
C ALA A 127 13.68 6.20 6.73
N ALA A 128 13.40 7.46 6.42
CA ALA A 128 14.38 8.45 5.97
C ALA A 128 15.52 8.60 6.98
N GLU A 129 15.18 8.86 8.25
CA GLU A 129 16.19 9.05 9.29
C GLU A 129 17.03 7.79 9.56
N MET A 130 16.41 6.60 9.64
CA MET A 130 17.16 5.35 9.83
C MET A 130 18.06 5.02 8.65
N PHE A 131 17.61 5.28 7.43
CA PHE A 131 18.42 5.07 6.23
C PHE A 131 19.59 6.03 6.18
N ARG A 132 19.39 7.29 6.60
CA ARG A 132 20.44 8.29 6.73
C ARG A 132 21.50 7.86 7.74
N GLN A 133 21.09 7.43 8.93
CA GLN A 133 22.01 6.93 9.97
C GLN A 133 22.76 5.66 9.55
N SER A 134 22.11 4.79 8.79
CA SER A 134 22.70 3.54 8.30
C SER A 134 23.46 3.68 6.97
N ASN A 135 23.53 4.90 6.43
CA ASN A 135 24.07 5.21 5.11
C ASN A 135 23.53 4.28 3.99
N ILE A 136 22.22 4.08 3.96
CA ILE A 136 21.51 3.29 2.94
C ILE A 136 20.89 4.27 1.92
N PRO A 137 20.95 4.00 0.60
CA PRO A 137 20.36 4.90 -0.40
C PRO A 137 18.87 5.18 -0.19
N LYS A 138 18.48 6.47 -0.21
CA LYS A 138 17.09 6.93 -0.07
C LYS A 138 16.13 6.25 -1.06
N ARG A 139 16.60 5.95 -2.27
CA ARG A 139 15.79 5.28 -3.31
C ARG A 139 15.24 3.89 -2.91
N LEU A 140 15.79 3.27 -1.88
CA LEU A 140 15.32 1.96 -1.37
C LEU A 140 14.16 2.10 -0.36
N ILE A 141 13.88 3.31 0.15
CA ILE A 141 12.79 3.54 1.11
C ILE A 141 11.42 3.11 0.55
N PRO A 142 11.00 3.55 -0.66
CA PRO A 142 9.69 3.18 -1.20
C PRO A 142 9.52 1.66 -1.32
N ALA A 143 10.55 0.96 -1.79
CA ALA A 143 10.54 -0.49 -1.91
C ALA A 143 10.45 -1.18 -0.53
N THR A 144 11.11 -0.63 0.49
CA THR A 144 11.09 -1.17 1.86
C THR A 144 9.72 -1.00 2.51
N ILE A 145 9.12 0.19 2.39
CA ILE A 145 7.76 0.44 2.85
C ILE A 145 6.77 -0.45 2.09
N ALA A 146 6.93 -0.58 0.76
CA ALA A 146 6.06 -1.40 -0.05
C ALA A 146 6.11 -2.89 0.29
N LEU A 147 7.28 -3.42 0.62
CA LEU A 147 7.37 -4.79 1.12
C LEU A 147 6.58 -4.98 2.41
N GLY A 148 6.69 -4.07 3.38
CA GLY A 148 5.98 -4.22 4.66
C GLY A 148 4.49 -3.86 4.62
N ALA A 149 4.09 -2.93 3.76
CA ALA A 149 2.72 -2.41 3.71
C ALA A 149 1.92 -2.96 2.53
N PHE A 150 2.48 -2.99 1.32
CA PHE A 150 1.76 -3.29 0.07
C PHE A 150 2.04 -4.69 -0.48
N SER A 151 2.39 -5.67 0.36
CA SER A 151 2.67 -7.03 -0.11
C SER A 151 2.06 -8.11 0.79
N PHE A 152 2.85 -8.84 1.58
CA PHE A 152 2.37 -9.99 2.35
C PHE A 152 1.25 -9.65 3.33
N THR A 153 1.27 -8.46 3.95
CA THR A 153 0.19 -8.01 4.83
C THR A 153 -1.07 -7.56 4.10
N MET A 154 -0.95 -7.17 2.83
CA MET A 154 -2.09 -6.82 1.99
C MET A 154 -2.74 -8.09 1.40
N ASP A 155 -1.92 -9.04 0.95
CA ASP A 155 -2.37 -10.10 0.03
C ASP A 155 -2.36 -11.52 0.62
N ALA A 156 -1.51 -11.81 1.61
CA ALA A 156 -1.24 -13.20 2.00
C ALA A 156 -1.47 -13.50 3.49
N LEU A 157 -1.23 -12.53 4.38
CA LEU A 157 -1.26 -12.75 5.81
C LEU A 157 -2.72 -12.99 6.27
N PRO A 158 -3.04 -14.16 6.88
CA PRO A 158 -4.39 -14.46 7.31
C PRO A 158 -4.90 -13.45 8.35
N GLY A 159 -6.17 -13.09 8.25
CA GLY A 159 -6.82 -12.19 9.21
C GLY A 159 -6.55 -10.70 8.98
N THR A 160 -5.85 -10.31 7.93
CA THR A 160 -5.60 -8.88 7.68
C THR A 160 -6.92 -8.14 7.37
N PRO A 161 -7.17 -6.99 7.99
CA PRO A 161 -8.38 -6.21 7.76
C PRO A 161 -8.28 -5.31 6.50
N GLN A 162 -7.43 -5.67 5.55
CA GLN A 162 -7.14 -4.84 4.38
C GLN A 162 -8.23 -4.96 3.33
N ILE A 163 -8.51 -3.85 2.65
CA ILE A 163 -9.60 -3.71 1.67
C ILE A 163 -9.50 -4.79 0.59
N GLN A 164 -8.28 -5.06 0.13
CA GLN A 164 -7.93 -6.04 -0.88
C GLN A 164 -8.29 -7.48 -0.46
N ASN A 165 -8.29 -7.77 0.85
CA ASN A 165 -8.60 -9.07 1.41
C ASN A 165 -10.09 -9.20 1.81
N ILE A 166 -10.67 -8.12 2.36
CA ILE A 166 -12.06 -8.10 2.83
C ILE A 166 -13.08 -8.02 1.68
N ILE A 167 -12.77 -7.31 0.58
CA ILE A 167 -13.71 -7.23 -0.55
C ILE A 167 -13.99 -8.64 -1.13
N PRO A 168 -12.97 -9.43 -1.54
CA PRO A 168 -13.20 -10.75 -2.13
C PRO A 168 -13.93 -11.72 -1.20
N SER A 169 -13.74 -11.63 0.13
CA SER A 169 -14.36 -12.57 1.06
C SER A 169 -15.89 -12.54 0.98
N THR A 170 -16.48 -11.37 0.71
CA THR A 170 -17.94 -11.23 0.50
C THR A 170 -18.41 -11.86 -0.81
N PHE A 171 -17.62 -11.79 -1.89
CA PHE A 171 -17.98 -12.38 -3.18
C PHE A 171 -17.81 -13.89 -3.20
N PHE A 172 -16.77 -14.41 -2.54
CA PHE A 172 -16.47 -15.84 -2.50
C PHE A 172 -17.14 -16.56 -1.32
N ASN A 173 -17.93 -15.86 -0.50
CA ASN A 173 -18.55 -16.38 0.72
C ASN A 173 -17.52 -17.04 1.67
N THR A 174 -16.40 -16.36 1.86
CA THR A 174 -15.32 -16.77 2.76
C THR A 174 -15.11 -15.75 3.87
N THR A 175 -14.15 -16.00 4.75
CA THR A 175 -13.77 -15.08 5.84
C THR A 175 -12.32 -14.60 5.67
N ALA A 176 -11.92 -13.56 6.39
CA ALA A 176 -10.53 -13.06 6.40
C ALA A 176 -9.50 -14.13 6.84
N TRP A 177 -9.97 -15.22 7.46
CA TRP A 177 -9.17 -16.35 7.92
C TRP A 177 -9.24 -17.56 6.99
N ALA A 178 -9.82 -17.43 5.81
CA ALA A 178 -9.89 -18.52 4.84
C ALA A 178 -8.48 -18.98 4.42
N ALA A 179 -8.30 -20.31 4.34
CA ALA A 179 -7.04 -20.96 3.94
C ALA A 179 -5.78 -20.46 4.72
N PRO A 180 -5.76 -20.52 6.06
CA PRO A 180 -4.73 -19.88 6.87
C PRO A 180 -3.32 -20.46 6.63
N TRP A 181 -3.22 -21.77 6.33
CA TRP A 181 -1.94 -22.39 6.02
C TRP A 181 -1.34 -21.90 4.70
N LEU A 182 -2.17 -21.77 3.65
CA LEU A 182 -1.72 -21.22 2.37
C LEU A 182 -1.32 -19.76 2.52
N GLY A 183 -2.09 -18.97 3.27
CA GLY A 183 -1.75 -17.59 3.57
C GLY A 183 -0.45 -17.43 4.34
N LEU A 184 -0.21 -18.29 5.35
CA LEU A 184 1.04 -18.27 6.11
C LEU A 184 2.26 -18.64 5.23
N ILE A 185 2.13 -19.66 4.38
CA ILE A 185 3.18 -20.04 3.42
C ILE A 185 3.47 -18.89 2.45
N GLY A 186 2.42 -18.28 1.88
CA GLY A 186 2.54 -17.11 1.01
C GLY A 186 3.20 -15.93 1.71
N THR A 187 2.84 -15.69 2.97
CA THR A 187 3.43 -14.64 3.80
C THR A 187 4.92 -14.83 3.97
N VAL A 188 5.33 -16.03 4.41
CA VAL A 188 6.75 -16.36 4.61
C VAL A 188 7.50 -16.25 3.28
N PHE A 189 6.91 -16.74 2.19
CA PHE A 189 7.52 -16.66 0.87
C PHE A 189 7.75 -15.21 0.42
N VAL A 190 6.72 -14.35 0.44
CA VAL A 190 6.81 -12.95 0.01
C VAL A 190 7.74 -12.16 0.93
N PHE A 191 7.65 -12.36 2.25
CA PHE A 191 8.55 -11.72 3.21
C PHE A 191 10.01 -12.10 2.95
N CYS A 192 10.32 -13.40 2.86
CA CYS A 192 11.69 -13.87 2.66
C CYS A 192 12.25 -13.43 1.31
N THR A 193 11.51 -13.62 0.22
CA THR A 193 11.96 -13.23 -1.13
C THR A 193 12.14 -11.72 -1.26
N GLY A 194 11.22 -10.93 -0.72
CA GLY A 194 11.32 -9.48 -0.69
C GLY A 194 12.50 -8.98 0.15
N MET A 195 12.72 -9.56 1.33
CA MET A 195 13.86 -9.21 2.18
C MET A 195 15.18 -9.58 1.51
N LEU A 196 15.27 -10.75 0.88
CA LEU A 196 16.45 -11.15 0.11
C LEU A 196 16.71 -10.20 -1.06
N TYR A 197 15.67 -9.77 -1.78
CA TYR A 197 15.80 -8.79 -2.85
C TYR A 197 16.29 -7.44 -2.34
N LEU A 198 15.69 -6.89 -1.28
CA LEU A 198 16.12 -5.61 -0.70
C LEU A 198 17.56 -5.67 -0.18
N GLN A 199 17.95 -6.77 0.47
CA GLN A 199 19.32 -6.97 0.92
C GLN A 199 20.30 -7.04 -0.25
N ARG A 200 19.96 -7.74 -1.35
CA ARG A 200 20.78 -7.76 -2.56
C ARG A 200 20.95 -6.36 -3.16
N GLN A 201 19.87 -5.59 -3.25
CA GLN A 201 19.91 -4.22 -3.78
C GLN A 201 20.72 -3.27 -2.89
N ARG A 202 20.58 -3.37 -1.57
CA ARG A 202 21.42 -2.65 -0.60
C ARG A 202 22.90 -3.02 -0.78
N ASN A 203 23.23 -4.30 -0.82
CA ASN A 203 24.62 -4.75 -0.96
C ASN A 203 25.24 -4.30 -2.29
N LYS A 204 24.46 -4.31 -3.37
CA LYS A 204 24.89 -3.80 -4.68
C LYS A 204 25.18 -2.30 -4.61
N ALA A 205 24.30 -1.52 -3.99
CA ALA A 205 24.48 -0.08 -3.83
C ALA A 205 25.69 0.26 -2.94
N GLN A 206 25.86 -0.47 -1.83
CA GLN A 206 27.02 -0.32 -0.95
C GLN A 206 28.34 -0.62 -1.67
N ARG A 207 28.38 -1.66 -2.51
CA ARG A 207 29.56 -1.96 -3.35
C ARG A 207 29.83 -0.89 -4.41
N ALA A 208 28.79 -0.19 -4.86
CA ALA A 208 28.92 0.94 -5.78
C ALA A 208 29.25 2.26 -5.07
N GLY A 209 29.43 2.27 -3.74
CA GLY A 209 29.70 3.48 -2.96
C GLY A 209 28.49 4.42 -2.81
N GLU A 210 27.28 3.95 -3.13
CA GLU A 210 26.07 4.75 -3.00
C GLU A 210 25.63 4.86 -1.53
N GLY A 211 25.68 6.08 -0.98
CA GLY A 211 25.14 6.42 0.33
C GLY A 211 23.70 6.93 0.28
N TYR A 212 23.24 7.55 1.37
CA TYR A 212 21.88 8.14 1.44
C TYR A 212 21.62 9.18 0.34
N GLY A 213 22.65 9.94 -0.05
CA GLY A 213 22.61 11.02 -1.03
C GLY A 213 22.78 12.40 -0.38
N THR A 214 23.26 13.38 -1.15
CA THR A 214 23.47 14.78 -0.72
C THR A 214 22.44 15.73 -1.32
N ASP A 215 22.05 15.53 -2.57
CA ASP A 215 20.99 16.31 -3.24
C ASP A 215 19.63 15.60 -3.11
N LEU A 216 18.92 15.91 -2.03
CA LEU A 216 17.67 15.26 -1.67
C LEU A 216 16.49 16.16 -2.04
N ARG A 217 15.57 15.66 -2.88
CA ARG A 217 14.27 16.30 -3.14
C ARG A 217 13.20 15.74 -2.20
N ASN A 218 12.28 16.59 -1.73
CA ASN A 218 11.18 16.23 -0.84
C ASN A 218 11.65 15.52 0.44
N GLU A 219 12.60 16.12 1.17
CA GLU A 219 12.86 15.69 2.54
C GLU A 219 11.66 16.08 3.41
N PRO A 220 11.18 15.17 4.27
CA PRO A 220 10.18 15.53 5.26
C PRO A 220 10.83 16.51 6.25
N GLU A 221 10.06 17.44 6.82
CA GLU A 221 10.55 18.19 7.96
C GLU A 221 10.89 17.20 9.08
N THR A 222 12.17 17.16 9.45
CA THR A 222 12.62 16.38 10.60
C THR A 222 11.95 16.99 11.82
N ALA A 223 10.93 16.32 12.37
CA ALA A 223 10.28 16.81 13.57
C ALA A 223 11.35 17.03 14.65
N THR A 224 11.30 18.17 15.35
CA THR A 224 12.35 18.66 16.25
C THR A 224 12.76 17.65 17.33
N ASP A 225 11.91 16.66 17.61
CA ASP A 225 12.06 15.63 18.63
C ASP A 225 12.45 14.24 18.08
N LEU A 226 12.74 14.09 16.78
CA LEU A 226 13.20 12.85 16.15
C LEU A 226 14.68 12.55 16.47
N ARG A 227 15.00 12.34 17.75
CA ARG A 227 16.26 11.69 18.14
C ARG A 227 16.00 10.22 18.34
N LEU A 228 16.25 9.42 17.29
CA LEU A 228 16.28 7.96 17.44
C LEU A 228 17.37 7.59 18.46
N PRO A 229 17.14 6.56 19.30
CA PRO A 229 18.19 6.06 20.18
C PRO A 229 19.39 5.64 19.33
N ARG A 230 20.58 6.11 19.74
CA ARG A 230 21.86 5.78 19.10
C ARG A 230 22.18 4.29 19.22
#